data_AF-F8C3R9-F1
#
_entry.id   AF-F8C3R9-F1
#
_cell.length_a   1.000
_cell.length_b   1.000
_cell.length_c   1.000
_cell.angle_alpha   90.00
_cell.angle_beta   90.00
_cell.angle_gamma   90.00
#
_symmetry.space_group_name_H-M   'P 1'
#
loop_
_entity.id
_entity.type
_entity.pdbx_description
1 polymer ?
#
loop_
_entity_poly.entity_id
_entity_poly.type
_entity_poly.pdbx_seq_one_letter_code
_entity_poly.pdbx_strand_id
1 'polypeptide(L)'
;MKIFVLGSGTGWIRLDRNSPGYLVEVDDFSLLLDLGPGILRQILKIGKKLEDISAIFISHFHPDHVTDLIPFLFATRYSLGYKRILPISLYVSEDFSQFYNTLKIAFRDWIEPPRELLNINLLPKQKKYRFSIGPFKAYTTPVKHNPESLAIRLEYEGRSLVYSGDTGYCEELIELSEEADLLIIECSNSKEFYVEHHLSPEDIALISERAKVRRLILSHFYPHSENVDLDIIKERFKGEIYLAKDFMEIEI
;
A
#
# COMPACT_ATOMS: atom_id res chain seq x y z
N MET A 1 -12.08 -2.29 -11.72
CA MET A 1 -11.36 -1.91 -10.47
C MET A 1 -10.37 -0.83 -10.84
N LYS A 2 -10.46 0.34 -10.22
CA LYS A 2 -9.68 1.52 -10.58
C LYS A 2 -8.59 1.79 -9.55
N ILE A 3 -7.38 2.10 -9.99
CA ILE A 3 -6.21 2.34 -9.12
C ILE A 3 -5.65 3.71 -9.44
N PHE A 4 -5.45 4.53 -8.42
CA PHE A 4 -4.69 5.77 -8.50
C PHE A 4 -3.40 5.62 -7.70
N VAL A 5 -2.28 5.91 -8.36
CA VAL A 5 -0.98 6.07 -7.69
C VAL A 5 -0.96 7.46 -7.08
N LEU A 6 -1.16 7.57 -5.76
CA LEU A 6 -1.13 8.86 -5.07
C LEU A 6 0.29 9.25 -4.69
N GLY A 7 1.13 8.27 -4.37
CA GLY A 7 2.54 8.44 -4.10
C GLY A 7 3.30 7.15 -4.40
N SER A 8 4.43 7.29 -5.08
CA SER A 8 5.21 6.17 -5.65
C SER A 8 6.69 6.20 -5.26
N GLY A 9 7.04 7.05 -4.31
CA GLY A 9 8.39 7.25 -3.78
C GLY A 9 8.57 6.50 -2.48
N THR A 10 9.38 7.10 -1.60
CA THR A 10 9.86 6.47 -0.36
C THR A 10 9.84 7.51 0.77
N GLY A 11 10.62 7.30 1.84
CA GLY A 11 10.90 8.31 2.86
C GLY A 11 11.78 9.46 2.39
N TRP A 12 12.32 9.42 1.17
CA TRP A 12 13.04 10.55 0.59
C TRP A 12 12.06 11.63 0.13
N ILE A 13 12.17 12.83 0.70
CA ILE A 13 11.26 13.95 0.41
C ILE A 13 11.55 14.52 -0.98
N ARG A 14 10.56 14.46 -1.87
CA ARG A 14 10.65 15.00 -3.24
C ARG A 14 9.39 15.77 -3.63
N LEU A 15 9.53 16.64 -4.63
CA LEU A 15 8.40 17.38 -5.19
C LEU A 15 7.66 16.60 -6.27
N ASP A 16 8.38 15.76 -7.00
CA ASP A 16 7.91 15.02 -8.16
C ASP A 16 7.37 13.62 -7.81
N ARG A 17 7.60 13.17 -6.58
CA ARG A 17 7.22 11.84 -6.11
C ARG A 17 6.97 11.84 -4.60
N ASN A 18 5.74 11.57 -4.20
CA ASN A 18 5.31 11.51 -2.81
C ASN A 18 5.57 10.12 -2.22
N SER A 19 5.62 10.02 -0.89
CA SER A 19 5.73 8.74 -0.19
C SER A 19 4.54 7.81 -0.49
N PRO A 20 4.68 6.49 -0.27
CA PRO A 20 3.71 5.48 -0.70
C PRO A 20 2.26 5.75 -0.31
N GLY A 21 1.39 5.60 -1.30
CA GLY A 21 -0.04 5.56 -1.10
C GLY A 21 -0.76 5.33 -2.42
N TYR A 22 -1.75 4.44 -2.40
CA TYR A 22 -2.51 4.04 -3.58
C TYR A 22 -3.99 4.00 -3.22
N LEU A 23 -4.84 4.57 -4.07
CA LEU A 23 -6.28 4.51 -3.91
C LEU A 23 -6.86 3.47 -4.86
N VAL A 24 -7.57 2.49 -4.31
CA VAL A 24 -8.31 1.48 -5.05
C VAL A 24 -9.79 1.77 -4.92
N GLU A 25 -10.46 1.94 -6.05
CA GLU A 25 -11.91 2.21 -6.12
C GLU A 25 -12.64 1.09 -6.89
N VAL A 26 -13.74 0.64 -6.29
CA VAL A 26 -14.76 -0.21 -6.91
C VAL A 26 -16.12 0.25 -6.41
N ASP A 27 -17.06 0.49 -7.32
CA ASP A 27 -18.36 1.10 -7.01
C ASP A 27 -18.20 2.36 -6.14
N ASP A 28 -18.88 2.40 -4.99
CA ASP A 28 -18.77 3.50 -4.01
C ASP A 28 -17.74 3.23 -2.90
N PHE A 29 -16.91 2.18 -3.02
CA PHE A 29 -15.92 1.80 -2.00
C PHE A 29 -14.51 2.28 -2.37
N SER A 30 -13.92 3.06 -1.47
CA SER A 30 -12.57 3.63 -1.60
C SER A 30 -11.63 3.05 -0.55
N LEU A 31 -10.61 2.31 -0.99
CA LEU A 31 -9.58 1.71 -0.15
C LEU A 31 -8.23 2.38 -0.39
N LEU A 32 -7.62 2.91 0.67
CA LEU A 32 -6.22 3.33 0.63
C LEU A 32 -5.30 2.15 0.98
N LEU A 33 -4.25 1.97 0.20
CA LEU A 33 -3.12 1.10 0.49
C LEU A 33 -1.94 2.00 0.85
N ASP A 34 -1.52 1.94 2.11
CA ASP A 34 -0.60 2.86 2.77
C ASP A 34 -1.05 4.33 2.81
N LEU A 35 -0.49 5.04 3.78
CA LEU A 35 -0.82 6.42 4.11
C LEU A 35 0.46 7.19 4.47
N GLY A 36 1.36 7.27 3.51
CA GLY A 36 2.60 8.04 3.59
C GLY A 36 2.40 9.54 3.70
N PRO A 37 3.40 10.29 4.18
CA PRO A 37 3.31 11.74 4.31
C PRO A 37 2.95 12.40 2.98
N GLY A 38 1.93 13.26 3.00
CA GLY A 38 1.45 14.00 1.82
C GLY A 38 0.31 13.32 1.05
N ILE A 39 0.01 12.04 1.30
CA ILE A 39 -1.06 11.31 0.62
C ILE A 39 -2.42 11.97 0.83
N LEU A 40 -2.70 12.54 2.00
CA LEU A 40 -3.96 13.27 2.23
C LEU A 40 -4.12 14.44 1.24
N ARG A 41 -3.03 15.13 0.91
CA ARG A 41 -3.05 16.22 -0.07
C ARG A 41 -3.20 15.69 -1.49
N GLN A 42 -2.60 14.54 -1.80
CA GLN A 42 -2.70 13.89 -3.11
C GLN A 42 -4.15 13.48 -3.42
N ILE A 43 -4.89 12.96 -2.42
CA ILE A 43 -6.33 12.67 -2.53
C ILE A 43 -7.11 13.93 -2.92
N LEU A 44 -6.87 15.05 -2.24
CA LEU A 44 -7.54 16.32 -2.55
C LEU A 44 -7.20 16.84 -3.95
N LYS A 45 -5.95 16.67 -4.40
CA LYS A 45 -5.49 17.10 -5.74
C LYS A 45 -6.19 16.35 -6.88
N ILE A 46 -6.58 15.10 -6.67
CA ILE A 46 -7.37 14.33 -7.65
C ILE A 46 -8.88 14.58 -7.52
N GLY A 47 -9.28 15.60 -6.74
CA GLY A 47 -10.69 16.00 -6.57
C GLY A 47 -11.50 15.08 -5.67
N LYS A 48 -10.85 14.14 -4.96
CA LYS A 48 -11.48 13.23 -4.01
C LYS A 48 -11.51 13.87 -2.62
N LYS A 49 -12.43 13.42 -1.77
CA LYS A 49 -12.56 13.93 -0.40
C LYS A 49 -12.11 12.89 0.61
N LEU A 50 -11.62 13.36 1.75
CA LEU A 50 -11.12 12.47 2.80
C LEU A 50 -12.25 11.70 3.48
N GLU A 51 -13.48 12.21 3.46
CA GLU A 51 -14.66 11.60 4.10
C GLU A 51 -15.17 10.40 3.32
N ASP A 52 -14.88 10.34 2.02
CA ASP A 52 -15.33 9.27 1.12
C ASP A 52 -14.44 8.01 1.24
N ILE A 53 -13.26 8.13 1.87
CA ILE A 53 -12.39 6.98 2.12
C ILE A 53 -13.10 6.00 3.05
N SER A 54 -13.27 4.76 2.59
CA SER A 54 -14.05 3.72 3.27
C SER A 54 -13.17 2.86 4.16
N ALA A 55 -11.94 2.57 3.71
CA ALA A 55 -10.97 1.79 4.47
C ALA A 55 -9.52 2.19 4.17
N ILE A 56 -8.62 1.86 5.09
CA ILE A 56 -7.18 2.03 4.96
C ILE A 56 -6.54 0.69 5.31
N PHE A 57 -5.66 0.18 4.45
CA PHE A 57 -4.73 -0.90 4.76
C PHE A 57 -3.33 -0.31 4.89
N ILE A 58 -2.62 -0.59 5.99
CA ILE A 58 -1.20 -0.25 6.14
C ILE A 58 -0.38 -1.53 6.08
N SER A 59 0.58 -1.58 5.15
CA SER A 59 1.47 -2.71 4.92
C SER A 59 2.43 -2.93 6.09
N HIS A 60 3.05 -1.85 6.58
CA HIS A 60 4.00 -1.86 7.70
C HIS A 60 4.19 -0.45 8.28
N PHE A 61 4.94 -0.32 9.38
CA PHE A 61 4.96 0.91 10.19
C PHE A 61 6.18 1.81 9.95
N HIS A 62 6.81 1.75 8.77
CA HIS A 62 7.79 2.78 8.43
C HIS A 62 7.13 4.14 8.26
N PRO A 63 7.82 5.24 8.64
CA PRO A 63 7.25 6.58 8.62
C PRO A 63 6.64 6.98 7.26
N ASP A 64 7.27 6.58 6.18
CA ASP A 64 6.82 6.87 4.82
C ASP A 64 5.60 6.09 4.37
N HIS A 65 5.13 5.11 5.14
CA HIS A 65 3.91 4.35 4.86
C HIS A 65 2.75 4.70 5.80
N VAL A 66 3.01 5.33 6.95
CA VAL A 66 2.00 5.47 8.02
C VAL A 66 1.81 6.90 8.54
N THR A 67 2.72 7.83 8.28
CA THR A 67 2.72 9.11 9.01
C THR A 67 1.47 9.96 8.78
N ASP A 68 0.85 9.93 7.59
CA ASP A 68 -0.39 10.69 7.34
C ASP A 68 -1.60 10.10 8.08
N LEU A 69 -1.49 8.91 8.69
CA LEU A 69 -2.50 8.39 9.60
C LEU A 69 -2.70 9.31 10.81
N ILE A 70 -1.63 9.93 11.32
CA ILE A 70 -1.68 10.81 12.49
C ILE A 70 -2.59 12.03 12.23
N PRO A 71 -2.33 12.89 11.22
CA PRO A 71 -3.22 14.01 10.91
C PRO A 71 -4.60 13.55 10.45
N PHE A 72 -4.73 12.38 9.80
CA PHE A 72 -6.03 11.82 9.42
C PHE A 72 -6.92 11.49 10.64
N LEU A 73 -6.35 10.79 11.64
CA LEU A 73 -7.04 10.47 12.89
C LEU A 73 -7.37 11.74 13.70
N PHE A 74 -6.42 12.69 13.77
CA PHE A 74 -6.65 13.97 14.42
C PHE A 74 -7.78 14.77 13.76
N ALA A 75 -7.81 14.85 12.42
CA ALA A 75 -8.87 15.54 11.69
C ALA A 75 -10.24 14.87 11.89
N THR A 76 -10.27 13.54 11.99
CA THR A 76 -11.51 12.77 12.21
C THR A 76 -12.19 13.08 13.56
N ARG A 77 -11.48 13.70 14.52
CA ARG A 77 -12.09 14.14 15.79
C ARG A 77 -12.98 15.36 15.66
N TYR A 78 -12.84 16.16 14.62
CA TYR A 78 -13.45 17.47 14.53
C TYR A 78 -14.48 17.56 13.41
N SER A 79 -15.36 18.55 13.52
CA SER A 79 -16.30 18.97 12.47
C SER A 79 -16.07 20.44 12.13
N LEU A 80 -14.87 20.76 11.63
CA LEU A 80 -14.41 22.13 11.34
C LEU A 80 -14.13 22.31 9.84
N GLY A 81 -15.19 22.28 9.03
CA GLY A 81 -15.10 22.39 7.56
C GLY A 81 -14.92 21.05 6.82
N TYR A 82 -14.63 19.98 7.56
CA TYR A 82 -14.66 18.57 7.16
C TYR A 82 -15.50 17.82 8.20
N LYS A 83 -16.29 16.82 7.80
CA LYS A 83 -17.05 15.99 8.74
C LYS A 83 -17.16 14.55 8.23
N ARG A 84 -16.50 13.64 8.94
CA ARG A 84 -16.72 12.20 8.79
C ARG A 84 -17.95 11.77 9.58
N ILE A 85 -18.87 11.09 8.90
CA ILE A 85 -20.10 10.55 9.49
C ILE A 85 -20.07 9.02 9.49
N LEU A 86 -19.44 8.42 8.47
CA LEU A 86 -19.25 6.98 8.37
C LEU A 86 -17.91 6.56 8.99
N PRO A 87 -17.87 5.45 9.74
CA PRO A 87 -16.62 4.98 10.32
C PRO A 87 -15.59 4.64 9.25
N ILE A 88 -14.32 4.91 9.54
CA ILE A 88 -13.21 4.38 8.76
C ILE A 88 -12.81 3.00 9.29
N SER A 89 -12.63 2.03 8.39
CA SER A 89 -12.07 0.73 8.76
C SER A 89 -10.56 0.70 8.48
N LEU A 90 -9.76 0.60 9.53
CA LEU A 90 -8.31 0.49 9.47
C LEU A 90 -7.92 -0.99 9.56
N TYR A 91 -7.17 -1.49 8.59
CA TYR A 91 -6.66 -2.85 8.49
C TYR A 91 -5.13 -2.81 8.58
N VAL A 92 -4.59 -3.49 9.58
CA VAL A 92 -3.18 -3.36 10.00
C VAL A 92 -2.72 -4.66 10.64
N SER A 93 -1.41 -4.92 10.68
CA SER A 93 -0.88 -6.05 11.45
C SER A 93 -1.33 -6.00 12.92
N GLU A 94 -1.46 -7.17 13.55
CA GLU A 94 -1.74 -7.33 14.98
C GLU A 94 -0.79 -6.54 15.89
N ASP A 95 0.45 -6.29 15.43
CA ASP A 95 1.45 -5.46 16.12
C ASP A 95 1.03 -3.98 16.25
N PHE A 96 0.01 -3.53 15.51
CA PHE A 96 -0.49 -2.15 15.55
C PHE A 96 -0.97 -1.73 16.94
N SER A 97 -1.44 -2.67 17.77
CA SER A 97 -1.89 -2.35 19.14
C SER A 97 -0.77 -1.69 19.96
N GLN A 98 0.45 -2.21 19.86
CA GLN A 98 1.61 -1.67 20.56
C GLN A 98 2.09 -0.37 19.92
N PHE A 99 2.13 -0.33 18.59
CA PHE A 99 2.51 0.86 17.83
C PHE A 99 1.58 2.05 18.14
N TYR A 100 0.26 1.82 18.07
CA TYR A 100 -0.75 2.82 18.35
C TYR A 100 -0.72 3.31 19.79
N ASN A 101 -0.51 2.41 20.76
CA ASN A 101 -0.34 2.81 22.16
C ASN A 101 0.88 3.74 22.35
N THR A 102 1.99 3.46 21.67
CA THR A 102 3.18 4.32 21.68
C THR A 102 2.90 5.69 21.08
N LEU A 103 2.17 5.73 19.96
CA LEU A 103 1.75 7.00 19.36
C LEU A 103 0.82 7.80 20.28
N LYS A 104 -0.10 7.14 21.00
CA LYS A 104 -0.95 7.82 21.99
C LYS A 104 -0.17 8.36 23.17
N ILE A 105 0.92 7.70 23.57
CA ILE A 105 1.82 8.27 24.57
C ILE A 105 2.48 9.54 24.00
N ALA A 106 3.00 9.48 22.78
CA ALA A 106 3.70 10.61 22.14
C ALA A 106 2.78 11.82 21.88
N PHE A 107 1.61 11.57 21.28
CA PHE A 107 0.66 12.60 20.85
C PHE A 107 -0.51 12.81 21.82
N ARG A 108 -0.51 12.14 22.98
CA ARG A 108 -1.68 12.07 23.89
C ARG A 108 -2.90 11.50 23.17
N ASP A 109 -4.08 11.70 23.76
CA ASP A 109 -5.34 11.22 23.22
C ASP A 109 -5.81 12.03 21.99
N TRP A 110 -4.97 12.93 21.44
CA TRP A 110 -5.29 13.73 20.25
C TRP A 110 -5.43 12.87 18.98
N ILE A 111 -4.82 11.70 18.93
CA ILE A 111 -4.92 10.79 17.76
C ILE A 111 -6.01 9.73 17.92
N GLU A 112 -6.88 9.84 18.93
CA GLU A 112 -8.02 8.93 19.12
C GLU A 112 -9.29 9.57 18.55
N PRO A 113 -9.80 9.17 17.38
CA PRO A 113 -11.12 9.63 16.95
C PRO A 113 -12.23 9.09 17.87
N PRO A 114 -13.45 9.65 17.81
CA PRO A 114 -14.63 9.05 18.44
C PRO A 114 -14.74 7.56 18.09
N ARG A 115 -15.07 6.72 19.08
CA ARG A 115 -15.00 5.25 18.94
C ARG A 115 -15.90 4.72 17.83
N GLU A 116 -17.01 5.40 17.59
CA GLU A 116 -17.97 5.10 16.53
C GLU A 116 -17.47 5.45 15.12
N LEU A 117 -16.35 6.18 15.00
CA LEU A 117 -15.78 6.61 13.72
C LEU A 117 -14.53 5.83 13.31
N LEU A 118 -13.99 4.93 14.14
CA LEU A 118 -12.79 4.15 13.83
C LEU A 118 -12.97 2.68 14.20
N ASN A 119 -12.93 1.82 13.20
CA ASN A 119 -12.87 0.37 13.37
C ASN A 119 -11.45 -0.11 13.09
N ILE A 120 -10.75 -0.64 14.10
CA ILE A 120 -9.41 -1.22 13.94
C ILE A 120 -9.56 -2.74 13.76
N ASN A 121 -9.09 -3.24 12.62
CA ASN A 121 -9.09 -4.65 12.25
C ASN A 121 -7.63 -5.14 12.28
N LEU A 122 -7.29 -5.93 13.31
CA LEU A 122 -5.97 -6.51 13.48
C LEU A 122 -5.84 -7.78 12.64
N LEU A 123 -4.84 -7.79 11.76
CA LEU A 123 -4.57 -8.88 10.84
C LEU A 123 -3.45 -9.76 11.40
N PRO A 124 -3.64 -11.09 11.50
CA PRO A 124 -2.60 -11.98 11.98
C PRO A 124 -1.49 -12.12 10.95
N LYS A 125 -0.28 -12.41 11.43
CA LYS A 125 0.88 -12.73 10.59
C LYS A 125 0.84 -14.18 10.10
N GLN A 126 -0.20 -14.51 9.35
CA GLN A 126 -0.46 -15.84 8.81
C GLN A 126 -0.47 -15.80 7.28
N LYS A 127 0.16 -16.80 6.66
CA LYS A 127 0.20 -16.96 5.21
C LYS A 127 -1.21 -17.14 4.61
N LYS A 128 -1.52 -16.38 3.56
CA LYS A 128 -2.82 -16.38 2.87
C LYS A 128 -4.01 -16.26 3.85
N TYR A 129 -3.88 -15.46 4.91
CA TYR A 129 -4.98 -15.21 5.85
C TYR A 129 -6.13 -14.52 5.13
N ARG A 130 -7.31 -15.14 5.14
CA ARG A 130 -8.48 -14.69 4.37
C ARG A 130 -9.44 -13.87 5.22
N PHE A 131 -9.91 -12.75 4.67
CA PHE A 131 -10.90 -11.88 5.29
C PHE A 131 -11.70 -11.10 4.23
N SER A 132 -12.48 -10.12 4.66
CA SER A 132 -13.21 -9.21 3.78
C SER A 132 -12.96 -7.75 4.16
N ILE A 133 -12.84 -6.91 3.14
CA ILE A 133 -12.67 -5.46 3.25
C ILE A 133 -13.61 -4.79 2.27
N GLY A 134 -14.75 -4.31 2.78
CA GLY A 134 -15.85 -3.86 1.94
C GLY A 134 -16.26 -4.93 0.92
N PRO A 135 -16.28 -4.62 -0.39
CA PRO A 135 -16.68 -5.56 -1.44
C PRO A 135 -15.58 -6.59 -1.79
N PHE A 136 -14.35 -6.41 -1.30
CA PHE A 136 -13.25 -7.28 -1.65
C PHE A 136 -13.21 -8.54 -0.80
N LYS A 137 -12.98 -9.68 -1.46
CA LYS A 137 -12.40 -10.86 -0.82
C LYS A 137 -10.89 -10.64 -0.75
N ALA A 138 -10.34 -10.60 0.46
CA ALA A 138 -8.97 -10.20 0.68
C ALA A 138 -8.13 -11.30 1.34
N TYR A 139 -6.83 -11.25 1.07
CA TYR A 139 -5.85 -12.11 1.69
C TYR A 139 -4.61 -11.34 2.06
N THR A 140 -4.00 -11.66 3.20
CA THR A 140 -2.70 -11.13 3.58
C THR A 140 -1.68 -12.24 3.80
N THR A 141 -0.41 -11.88 3.69
CA THR A 141 0.71 -12.76 4.05
C THR A 141 1.83 -11.92 4.67
N PRO A 142 2.56 -12.43 5.66
CA PRO A 142 3.82 -11.82 6.07
C PRO A 142 4.83 -11.83 4.92
N VAL A 143 5.63 -10.77 4.83
CA VAL A 143 6.67 -10.59 3.79
C VAL A 143 8.04 -10.28 4.42
N LYS A 144 9.11 -10.34 3.62
CA LYS A 144 10.49 -10.27 4.11
C LYS A 144 10.97 -8.83 4.29
N HIS A 145 10.39 -8.10 5.24
CA HIS A 145 10.78 -6.74 5.59
C HIS A 145 10.95 -6.55 7.10
N ASN A 146 9.99 -5.91 7.78
CA ASN A 146 9.91 -5.89 9.23
C ASN A 146 8.98 -7.01 9.75
N PRO A 147 9.11 -7.45 11.02
CA PRO A 147 8.28 -8.52 11.58
C PRO A 147 6.78 -8.32 11.43
N GLU A 148 6.29 -7.08 11.37
CA GLU A 148 4.89 -6.72 11.20
C GLU A 148 4.42 -6.57 9.75
N SER A 149 5.32 -6.68 8.77
CA SER A 149 5.03 -6.32 7.38
C SER A 149 4.11 -7.33 6.69
N LEU A 150 3.06 -6.83 6.04
CA LEU A 150 2.07 -7.61 5.31
C LEU A 150 1.91 -7.12 3.88
N ALA A 151 1.89 -8.06 2.93
CA ALA A 151 1.33 -7.83 1.59
C ALA A 151 -0.18 -8.16 1.59
N ILE A 152 -0.93 -7.59 0.65
CA ILE A 152 -2.37 -7.81 0.50
C ILE A 152 -2.74 -8.17 -0.94
N ARG A 153 -3.63 -9.15 -1.10
CA ARG A 153 -4.36 -9.46 -2.32
C ARG A 153 -5.82 -9.07 -2.15
N LEU A 154 -6.38 -8.44 -3.18
CA LEU A 154 -7.79 -8.07 -3.29
C LEU A 154 -8.40 -8.76 -4.51
N GLU A 155 -9.56 -9.41 -4.32
CA GLU A 155 -10.34 -10.03 -5.39
C GLU A 155 -11.74 -9.39 -5.45
N TYR A 156 -12.17 -8.99 -6.65
CA TYR A 156 -13.50 -8.43 -6.92
C TYR A 156 -13.95 -8.81 -8.34
N GLU A 157 -15.13 -9.44 -8.47
CA GLU A 157 -15.73 -9.79 -9.77
C GLU A 157 -14.77 -10.45 -10.78
N GLY A 158 -13.95 -11.40 -10.31
CA GLY A 158 -12.99 -12.12 -11.16
C GLY A 158 -11.70 -11.35 -11.49
N ARG A 159 -11.55 -10.12 -10.98
CA ARG A 159 -10.32 -9.31 -11.05
C ARG A 159 -9.53 -9.41 -9.75
N SER A 160 -8.21 -9.26 -9.86
CA SER A 160 -7.28 -9.39 -8.75
C SER A 160 -6.16 -8.36 -8.77
N LEU A 161 -5.89 -7.78 -7.61
CA LEU A 161 -4.81 -6.83 -7.36
C LEU A 161 -3.98 -7.34 -6.18
N VAL A 162 -2.66 -7.31 -6.30
CA VAL A 162 -1.74 -7.52 -5.18
C VAL A 162 -0.90 -6.27 -4.94
N TYR A 163 -0.73 -5.91 -3.68
CA TYR A 163 0.19 -4.87 -3.22
C TYR A 163 1.21 -5.50 -2.27
N SER A 164 2.50 -5.40 -2.63
CA SER A 164 3.58 -6.03 -1.88
C SER A 164 3.88 -5.36 -0.55
N GLY A 165 3.64 -4.04 -0.43
CA GLY A 165 4.39 -3.22 0.53
C GLY A 165 5.89 -3.29 0.23
N ASP A 166 6.71 -2.98 1.22
CA ASP A 166 8.16 -3.18 1.15
C ASP A 166 8.49 -4.63 1.53
N THR A 167 9.45 -5.23 0.81
CA THR A 167 9.86 -6.63 1.01
C THR A 167 11.12 -6.98 0.24
N GLY A 168 11.92 -7.89 0.79
CA GLY A 168 12.88 -8.68 0.02
C GLY A 168 12.20 -9.82 -0.74
N TYR A 169 12.97 -10.54 -1.56
CA TYR A 169 12.49 -11.73 -2.26
C TYR A 169 12.00 -12.80 -1.27
N CYS A 170 10.76 -13.26 -1.42
CA CYS A 170 10.16 -14.30 -0.58
C CYS A 170 9.09 -15.12 -1.32
N GLU A 171 8.89 -16.37 -0.89
CA GLU A 171 7.95 -17.31 -1.50
C GLU A 171 6.49 -16.92 -1.21
N GLU A 172 6.25 -16.34 -0.04
CA GLU A 172 4.96 -15.86 0.42
C GLU A 172 4.35 -14.86 -0.55
N LEU A 173 5.14 -13.90 -1.05
CA LEU A 173 4.67 -12.92 -2.03
C LEU A 173 4.34 -13.57 -3.37
N ILE A 174 5.16 -14.53 -3.82
CA ILE A 174 4.95 -15.25 -5.09
C ILE A 174 3.62 -16.00 -5.03
N GLU A 175 3.41 -16.76 -3.95
CA GLU A 175 2.17 -17.52 -3.74
C GLU A 175 0.95 -16.61 -3.59
N LEU A 176 1.07 -15.45 -2.93
CA LEU A 176 -0.02 -14.47 -2.84
C LEU A 176 -0.33 -13.86 -4.22
N SER A 177 0.69 -13.71 -5.06
CA SER A 177 0.61 -13.07 -6.38
C SER A 177 0.17 -14.01 -7.50
N GLU A 178 -0.02 -15.31 -7.23
CA GLU A 178 -0.40 -16.30 -8.24
C GLU A 178 -1.55 -15.81 -9.12
N GLU A 179 -1.29 -15.76 -10.42
CA GLU A 179 -2.20 -15.39 -11.51
C GLU A 179 -2.92 -14.04 -11.31
N ALA A 180 -2.32 -13.12 -10.54
CA ALA A 180 -2.91 -11.80 -10.31
C ALA A 180 -2.99 -10.97 -11.61
N ASP A 181 -4.07 -10.22 -11.80
CA ASP A 181 -4.24 -9.33 -12.96
C ASP A 181 -3.31 -8.11 -12.90
N LEU A 182 -2.98 -7.67 -11.69
CA LEU A 182 -2.07 -6.57 -11.42
C LEU A 182 -1.30 -6.81 -10.11
N LEU A 183 0.01 -6.59 -10.14
CA LEU A 183 0.86 -6.57 -8.96
C LEU A 183 1.56 -5.21 -8.87
N ILE A 184 1.25 -4.44 -7.82
CA ILE A 184 2.00 -3.25 -7.41
C ILE A 184 3.14 -3.75 -6.51
N ILE A 185 4.36 -3.59 -6.99
CA ILE A 185 5.57 -4.16 -6.39
C ILE A 185 6.63 -3.08 -6.18
N GLU A 186 7.26 -3.09 -5.01
CA GLU A 186 8.40 -2.21 -4.72
C GLU A 186 9.60 -2.57 -5.62
N CYS A 187 10.41 -1.56 -5.96
CA CYS A 187 11.62 -1.70 -6.76
C CYS A 187 12.69 -0.77 -6.22
N SER A 188 13.11 -1.03 -4.98
CA SER A 188 13.99 -0.11 -4.26
C SER A 188 15.48 -0.35 -4.52
N ASN A 189 15.89 -1.58 -4.85
CA ASN A 189 17.30 -1.92 -5.08
C ASN A 189 17.76 -1.62 -6.52
N SER A 190 19.08 -1.49 -6.66
CA SER A 190 19.79 -1.32 -7.92
C SER A 190 21.12 -2.09 -7.90
N LYS A 191 21.86 -2.10 -9.01
CA LYS A 191 23.21 -2.70 -9.05
C LYS A 191 24.21 -2.01 -8.11
N GLU A 192 24.01 -0.72 -7.85
CA GLU A 192 24.91 0.10 -7.03
C GLU A 192 24.54 0.11 -5.54
N PHE A 193 23.26 -0.18 -5.24
CA PHE A 193 22.73 -0.13 -3.89
C PHE A 193 21.77 -1.29 -3.65
N TYR A 194 22.10 -2.11 -2.66
CA TYR A 194 21.37 -3.33 -2.33
C TYR A 194 21.10 -3.42 -0.83
N VAL A 195 19.84 -3.69 -0.50
CA VAL A 195 19.36 -3.99 0.85
C VAL A 195 18.54 -5.26 0.77
N GLU A 196 18.86 -6.25 1.61
CA GLU A 196 18.24 -7.59 1.58
C GLU A 196 16.71 -7.58 1.70
N HIS A 197 16.17 -6.57 2.38
CA HIS A 197 14.74 -6.40 2.67
C HIS A 197 13.98 -5.58 1.62
N HIS A 198 14.57 -5.42 0.43
CA HIS A 198 14.01 -4.73 -0.73
C HIS A 198 14.23 -5.53 -2.02
N LEU A 199 13.51 -5.19 -3.10
CA LEU A 199 13.58 -5.91 -4.37
C LEU A 199 14.44 -5.20 -5.42
N SER A 200 15.19 -5.99 -6.17
CA SER A 200 15.84 -5.59 -7.42
C SER A 200 14.98 -5.91 -8.64
N PRO A 201 15.27 -5.32 -9.82
CA PRO A 201 14.64 -5.72 -11.08
C PRO A 201 14.75 -7.22 -11.37
N GLU A 202 15.89 -7.84 -11.03
CA GLU A 202 16.11 -9.28 -11.17
C GLU A 202 15.15 -10.10 -10.28
N ASP A 203 14.93 -9.67 -9.03
CA ASP A 203 13.98 -10.31 -8.13
C ASP A 203 12.55 -10.21 -8.66
N ILE A 204 12.16 -9.02 -9.15
CA ILE A 204 10.84 -8.77 -9.74
C ILE A 204 10.62 -9.63 -10.98
N ALA A 205 11.64 -9.81 -11.82
CA ALA A 205 11.58 -10.68 -13.00
C ALA A 205 11.26 -12.13 -12.60
N LEU A 206 11.91 -12.65 -11.56
CA LEU A 206 11.68 -14.00 -11.04
C LEU A 206 10.30 -14.13 -10.38
N ILE A 207 9.91 -13.16 -9.54
CA ILE A 207 8.61 -13.15 -8.85
C ILE A 207 7.48 -13.15 -9.89
N SER A 208 7.53 -12.25 -10.87
CA SER A 208 6.48 -12.10 -11.88
C SER A 208 6.36 -13.30 -12.81
N GLU A 209 7.48 -13.93 -13.20
CA GLU A 209 7.51 -15.19 -13.95
C GLU A 209 6.87 -16.34 -13.15
N ARG A 210 7.30 -16.52 -11.90
CA ARG A 210 6.84 -17.63 -11.05
C ARG A 210 5.37 -17.49 -10.65
N ALA A 211 4.95 -16.27 -10.31
CA ALA A 211 3.58 -15.96 -9.94
C ALA A 211 2.64 -15.90 -11.16
N LYS A 212 3.18 -15.81 -12.39
CA LYS A 212 2.39 -15.67 -13.63
C LYS A 212 1.41 -14.49 -13.58
N VAL A 213 1.85 -13.37 -13.00
CA VAL A 213 1.03 -12.15 -12.99
C VAL A 213 0.82 -11.63 -14.41
N ARG A 214 -0.24 -10.86 -14.64
CA ARG A 214 -0.52 -10.32 -15.99
C ARG A 214 0.14 -8.97 -16.24
N ARG A 215 0.19 -8.12 -15.21
CA ARG A 215 0.71 -6.75 -15.29
C ARG A 215 1.44 -6.37 -14.00
N LEU A 216 2.44 -5.51 -14.14
CA LEU A 216 3.24 -4.97 -13.04
C LEU A 216 3.11 -3.45 -12.97
N ILE A 217 2.98 -2.91 -11.76
CA ILE A 217 3.32 -1.52 -11.46
C ILE A 217 4.55 -1.56 -10.56
N LEU A 218 5.69 -1.10 -11.08
CA LEU A 218 6.90 -0.92 -10.29
C LEU A 218 6.79 0.41 -9.56
N SER A 219 7.01 0.42 -8.25
CA SER A 219 6.89 1.60 -7.40
C SER A 219 7.99 1.65 -6.35
N HIS A 220 7.86 2.55 -5.37
CA HIS A 220 8.80 2.70 -4.26
C HIS A 220 10.23 3.06 -4.70
N PHE A 221 10.34 4.05 -5.59
CA PHE A 221 11.64 4.40 -6.18
C PHE A 221 12.45 5.35 -5.31
N TYR A 222 13.63 4.90 -4.90
CA TYR A 222 14.70 5.79 -4.49
C TYR A 222 15.34 6.46 -5.72
N PRO A 223 16.02 7.61 -5.56
CA PRO A 223 16.70 8.27 -6.69
C PRO A 223 17.65 7.36 -7.48
N HIS A 224 18.29 6.38 -6.82
CA HIS A 224 19.21 5.44 -7.46
C HIS A 224 18.52 4.28 -8.19
N SER A 225 17.27 3.96 -7.87
CA SER A 225 16.51 2.85 -8.45
C SER A 225 15.40 3.30 -9.40
N GLU A 226 15.16 4.60 -9.54
CA GLU A 226 14.11 5.15 -10.41
C GLU A 226 14.33 4.90 -11.90
N ASN A 227 15.59 4.84 -12.35
CA ASN A 227 15.96 4.54 -13.74
C ASN A 227 16.09 3.03 -13.94
N VAL A 228 14.99 2.30 -13.71
CA VAL A 228 14.96 0.84 -13.86
C VAL A 228 15.30 0.43 -15.29
N ASP A 229 16.27 -0.46 -15.43
CA ASP A 229 16.51 -1.17 -16.68
C ASP A 229 15.42 -2.24 -16.89
N LEU A 230 14.37 -1.86 -17.61
CA LEU A 230 13.22 -2.73 -17.85
C LEU A 230 13.56 -3.98 -18.66
N ASP A 231 14.68 -4.01 -19.38
CA ASP A 231 15.04 -5.16 -20.19
C ASP A 231 15.34 -6.39 -19.31
N ILE A 232 15.91 -6.17 -18.11
CA ILE A 232 16.13 -7.21 -17.09
C ILE A 232 14.81 -7.92 -16.73
N ILE A 233 13.74 -7.16 -16.52
CA ILE A 233 12.42 -7.71 -16.17
C ILE A 233 11.80 -8.39 -17.39
N LYS A 234 11.91 -7.75 -18.57
CA LYS A 234 11.35 -8.26 -19.83
C LYS A 234 11.98 -9.54 -20.33
N GLU A 235 13.17 -9.92 -19.87
CA GLU A 235 13.77 -11.21 -20.18
C GLU A 235 12.81 -12.36 -19.81
N ARG A 236 12.21 -12.28 -18.61
CA ARG A 236 11.34 -13.30 -18.03
C ARG A 236 9.85 -12.95 -18.07
N PHE A 237 9.52 -11.67 -17.92
CA PHE A 237 8.14 -11.20 -17.88
C PHE A 237 7.69 -10.63 -19.22
N LYS A 238 6.58 -11.16 -19.77
CA LYS A 238 6.02 -10.70 -21.07
C LYS A 238 4.75 -9.86 -20.93
N GLY A 239 4.28 -9.64 -19.71
CA GLY A 239 3.12 -8.79 -19.45
C GLY A 239 3.45 -7.30 -19.52
N GLU A 240 2.44 -6.47 -19.27
CA GLU A 240 2.63 -5.01 -19.27
C GLU A 240 3.34 -4.55 -18.00
N ILE A 241 4.32 -3.66 -18.15
CA ILE A 241 5.05 -3.06 -17.04
C ILE A 241 4.80 -1.55 -17.04
N TYR A 242 4.30 -1.05 -15.92
CA TYR A 242 4.10 0.36 -15.66
C TYR A 242 5.16 0.83 -14.64
N LEU A 243 5.83 1.93 -14.94
CA LEU A 243 6.65 2.64 -13.95
C LEU A 243 5.74 3.63 -13.23
N ALA A 244 5.47 3.40 -11.96
CA ALA A 244 4.57 4.25 -11.17
C ALA A 244 5.01 5.71 -11.22
N LYS A 245 4.04 6.60 -11.41
CA LYS A 245 4.18 8.04 -11.28
C LYS A 245 2.98 8.53 -10.50
N ASP A 246 3.17 9.53 -9.65
CA ASP A 246 2.08 10.14 -8.93
C ASP A 246 1.02 10.64 -9.91
N PHE A 247 -0.25 10.47 -9.54
CA PHE A 247 -1.46 10.71 -10.34
C PHE A 247 -1.64 9.80 -11.56
N MET A 248 -0.83 8.74 -11.69
CA MET A 248 -1.12 7.68 -12.66
C MET A 248 -2.41 6.95 -12.28
N GLU A 249 -3.21 6.63 -13.30
CA GLU A 249 -4.46 5.90 -13.18
C GLU A 249 -4.37 4.60 -13.99
N ILE A 250 -4.79 3.48 -13.39
CA ILE A 250 -4.84 2.17 -14.04
C ILE A 250 -6.22 1.54 -13.79
N GLU A 251 -6.74 0.83 -14.79
CA GLU A 251 -7.94 0.01 -14.68
C GLU A 251 -7.63 -1.48 -14.90
N ILE A 252 -8.27 -2.32 -14.08
CA ILE A 252 -8.38 -3.78 -14.20
C ILE A 252 -9.84 -4.12 -14.46
#